data_AF-W1YG23-F1
#
_entry.id   AF-W1YG23-F1
#
_cell.length_a   1.000
_cell.length_b   1.000
_cell.length_c   1.000
_cell.angle_alpha   90.00
_cell.angle_beta   90.00
_cell.angle_gamma   90.00
#
_symmetry.space_group_name_H-M   'P 1'
#
loop_
_entity.id
_entity.type
_entity.pdbx_description
1 polymer ?
#
loop_
_entity_poly.entity_id
_entity_poly.type
_entity_poly.pdbx_seq_one_letter_code
_entity_poly.pdbx_strand_id
1 'polypeptide(L)'
;FQSLTGLRFGEMVALRTQDYDKENAEIDVNATLSNRGSFSDPAMRLPPKNVHSIRKVKLDARAVQIINHFITANQARRLWKSKFADLGYI
;
A
#
# COMPACT_ATOMS: atom_id res chain seq x y z
N PHE A 1 6.83 -7.16 -6.86
CA PHE A 1 6.74 -5.79 -6.32
C PHE A 1 7.89 -5.52 -5.35
N GLN A 2 8.01 -6.26 -4.24
CA GLN A 2 9.12 -6.10 -3.29
C GLN A 2 10.53 -6.17 -3.90
N SER A 3 10.74 -7.05 -4.89
CA SER A 3 12.02 -7.16 -5.61
C SER A 3 12.36 -5.92 -6.44
N LEU A 4 11.36 -5.12 -6.83
CA LEU A 4 11.54 -3.91 -7.64
C LEU A 4 11.68 -2.66 -6.75
N THR A 5 11.04 -2.66 -5.58
CA THR A 5 10.92 -1.47 -4.72
C THR A 5 11.72 -1.56 -3.41
N GLY A 6 12.21 -2.75 -3.05
CA GLY A 6 12.93 -2.98 -1.79
C GLY A 6 12.05 -2.86 -0.54
N LEU A 7 10.72 -2.83 -0.68
CA LEU A 7 9.80 -2.75 0.45
C LEU A 7 9.84 -4.02 1.29
N ARG A 8 9.91 -3.87 2.62
CA ARG A 8 9.66 -4.97 3.54
C ARG A 8 8.20 -5.40 3.44
N PHE A 9 7.92 -6.65 3.80
CA PHE A 9 6.56 -7.19 3.64
C PHE A 9 5.52 -6.35 4.36
N GLY A 10 5.76 -5.99 5.63
CA GLY A 10 4.87 -5.14 6.43
C GLY A 10 4.66 -3.74 5.85
N GLU A 11 5.67 -3.16 5.19
CA GLU A 11 5.57 -1.87 4.50
C GLU A 11 4.70 -2.01 3.23
N MET A 12 4.88 -3.10 2.49
CA MET A 12 4.11 -3.38 1.27
C MET A 12 2.62 -3.58 1.57
N VAL A 13 2.28 -4.44 2.54
CA VAL A 13 0.86 -4.69 2.89
C VAL A 13 0.20 -3.52 3.60
N ALA A 14 0.98 -2.54 4.05
CA ALA A 14 0.45 -1.31 4.58
C ALA A 14 0.01 -0.36 3.44
N LEU A 15 0.51 -0.46 2.21
CA LEU A 15 0.27 0.59 1.21
C LEU A 15 -1.22 0.90 0.97
N ARG A 16 -1.56 2.20 1.00
CA ARG A 16 -2.88 2.71 0.65
C ARG A 16 -2.81 3.49 -0.66
N THR A 17 -3.97 3.68 -1.30
CA THR A 17 -4.07 4.47 -2.54
C THR A 17 -3.54 5.89 -2.39
N GLN A 18 -3.73 6.52 -1.22
CA GLN A 18 -3.20 7.86 -0.91
C GLN A 18 -1.68 7.92 -0.73
N ASP A 19 -1.03 6.78 -0.47
CA ASP A 19 0.43 6.73 -0.27
C ASP A 19 1.17 6.64 -1.63
N TYR A 20 0.43 6.51 -2.75
CA TYR A 20 0.97 6.42 -4.10
C TYR A 20 0.77 7.72 -4.90
N ASP A 21 1.88 8.35 -5.26
CA ASP A 21 1.92 9.48 -6.18
C ASP A 21 2.10 8.97 -7.62
N LYS A 22 1.00 8.97 -8.37
CA LYS A 22 0.97 8.50 -9.76
C LYS A 22 1.72 9.45 -10.71
N GLU A 23 1.75 10.75 -10.44
CA GLU A 23 2.39 11.73 -11.31
C GLU A 23 3.91 11.60 -11.26
N ASN A 24 4.44 11.40 -10.05
CA ASN A 24 5.88 11.27 -9.83
C ASN A 24 6.37 9.81 -9.83
N ALA A 25 5.47 8.84 -10.02
CA ALA A 25 5.74 7.41 -9.93
C ALA A 25 6.47 7.06 -8.63
N GLU A 26 5.91 7.46 -7.49
CA GLU A 26 6.56 7.37 -6.18
C GLU A 26 5.60 6.86 -5.11
N ILE A 27 6.14 6.18 -4.11
CA ILE A 27 5.38 5.72 -2.94
C ILE A 27 5.98 6.33 -1.68
N ASP A 28 5.11 6.90 -0.84
CA ASP A 28 5.44 7.32 0.50
C ASP A 28 5.32 6.15 1.49
N VAL A 29 6.46 5.64 1.93
CA VAL A 29 6.55 4.55 2.90
C VAL A 29 6.51 5.14 4.31
N ASN A 30 5.30 5.25 4.86
CA ASN A 30 5.05 5.90 6.14
C ASN A 30 4.41 4.99 7.20
N ALA A 31 4.32 3.67 6.96
CA ALA A 31 3.76 2.72 7.92
C ALA A 31 4.22 1.28 7.69
N THR A 32 4.01 0.44 8.70
CA THR A 32 4.05 -1.02 8.59
C THR A 32 2.75 -1.60 9.13
N LEU A 33 2.24 -2.65 8.51
CA LEU A 33 1.15 -3.40 9.06
C LEU A 33 1.69 -4.38 10.12
N SER A 34 1.09 -4.38 11.30
CA SER A 34 1.40 -5.33 12.37
C SER A 34 0.77 -6.69 12.08
N ASN A 35 1.17 -7.72 12.82
CA ASN A 35 0.53 -9.04 12.80
C ASN A 35 -0.44 -9.24 13.98
N ARG A 36 -0.76 -8.18 14.73
CA ARG A 36 -1.62 -8.24 15.91
C ARG A 36 -3.04 -7.79 15.58
N GLY A 37 -4.01 -8.70 15.65
CA GLY A 37 -5.45 -8.40 15.51
C GLY A 37 -6.08 -8.83 14.19
N SER A 38 -7.11 -8.11 13.72
CA SER A 38 -7.74 -8.26 12.40
C SER A 38 -7.29 -7.16 11.44
N PHE A 39 -7.20 -7.43 10.13
CA PHE A 39 -6.93 -6.41 9.09
C PHE A 39 -7.93 -5.24 9.10
N SER A 40 -9.11 -5.44 9.71
CA SER A 40 -10.13 -4.42 9.89
C SER A 40 -9.81 -3.41 11.01
N ASP A 41 -8.83 -3.70 11.86
CA ASP A 41 -8.47 -2.87 13.02
C ASP A 41 -7.55 -1.71 12.58
N PRO A 42 -7.96 -0.44 12.72
CA PRO A 42 -7.09 0.70 12.41
C PRO A 42 -5.76 0.69 13.17
N ALA A 43 -5.71 0.08 14.37
CA ALA A 43 -4.50 -0.02 15.18
C ALA A 43 -3.43 -0.97 14.58
N MET A 44 -3.78 -1.74 13.54
CA MET A 44 -2.83 -2.58 12.81
C MET A 44 -1.83 -1.79 11.98
N ARG A 45 -2.22 -0.61 11.47
CA ARG A 45 -1.32 0.24 10.70
C ARG A 45 -0.50 1.06 11.67
N LEU A 46 0.72 0.62 11.92
CA LEU A 46 1.62 1.29 12.85
C LEU A 46 2.49 2.29 12.09
N PRO A 47 2.69 3.50 12.65
CA PRO A 47 3.72 4.39 12.15
C PRO A 47 5.10 3.70 12.32
N PRO A 48 6.09 4.03 11.47
CA PRO A 48 7.43 3.53 11.65
C PRO A 48 7.97 3.93 13.02
N LYS A 49 8.73 3.02 13.64
CA LYS A 49 9.31 3.26 14.98
C LYS A 49 10.23 4.48 15.01
N ASN A 50 10.90 4.78 13.90
CA ASN A 50 11.84 5.89 13.76
C ASN A 50 11.53 6.72 12.51
N VAL A 51 11.61 8.05 12.61
CA VAL A 51 11.39 9.00 11.49
C VAL A 51 12.28 8.69 10.29
N HIS A 52 13.50 8.21 10.52
CA HIS A 52 14.43 7.80 9.46
C HIS A 52 13.94 6.63 8.60
N SER A 53 12.87 5.92 9.01
CA SER A 53 12.27 4.85 8.21
C SER A 53 11.18 5.35 7.25
N ILE A 54 10.73 6.60 7.43
CA ILE A 54 9.84 7.29 6.48
C ILE A 54 10.66 7.64 5.26
N ARG A 55 10.26 7.16 4.08
CA ARG A 55 10.99 7.39 2.85
C ARG A 55 10.07 7.35 1.65
N LYS A 56 10.50 8.07 0.62
CA LYS A 56 9.90 8.02 -0.71
C LYS A 56 10.66 7.00 -1.57
N VAL A 57 9.92 6.13 -2.25
CA VAL A 57 10.48 5.09 -3.13
C VAL A 57 9.99 5.32 -4.54
N LYS A 58 10.92 5.60 -5.47
CA LYS A 58 10.60 5.70 -6.89
C LYS A 58 10.27 4.33 -7.47
N LEU A 59 9.28 4.29 -8.35
CA LEU A 59 8.83 3.11 -9.04
C LEU A 59 9.37 3.11 -10.47
N ASP A 60 9.86 1.95 -10.91
CA ASP A 60 10.12 1.72 -12.32
C ASP A 60 8.80 1.46 -13.08
N ALA A 61 8.88 1.44 -14.41
CA ALA A 61 7.71 1.22 -15.26
C ALA A 61 6.96 -0.09 -14.91
N ARG A 62 7.70 -1.12 -14.51
CA ARG A 62 7.09 -2.41 -14.14
C ARG A 62 6.35 -2.34 -12.81
N ALA A 63 6.91 -1.68 -11.81
CA ALA A 63 6.25 -1.47 -10.52
C ALA A 63 5.01 -0.58 -10.66
N VAL A 64 5.07 0.46 -11.50
CA VAL A 64 3.91 1.30 -11.86
C VAL A 64 2.77 0.47 -12.46
N GLN A 65 3.09 -0.45 -13.39
CA GLN A 65 2.07 -1.35 -13.95
C GLN A 65 1.44 -2.25 -12.88
N ILE A 66 2.27 -2.81 -11.99
CA ILE A 66 1.80 -3.72 -10.94
C ILE A 66 0.88 -3.00 -9.97
N ILE A 67 1.27 -1.83 -9.45
CA ILE A 67 0.46 -1.10 -8.47
C ILE A 67 -0.87 -0.64 -9.08
N ASN A 68 -0.85 -0.12 -10.31
CA ASN A 68 -2.07 0.30 -11.00
C ASN A 68 -3.02 -0.89 -11.26
N HIS A 69 -2.49 -2.07 -11.59
CA HIS A 69 -3.30 -3.28 -11.77
C HIS A 69 -4.11 -3.62 -10.51
N PHE A 70 -3.47 -3.61 -9.33
CA PHE A 70 -4.16 -3.90 -8.06
C PHE A 70 -5.16 -2.82 -7.67
N ILE A 71 -4.81 -1.53 -7.85
CA ILE A 71 -5.74 -0.42 -7.62
C ILE A 71 -7.00 -0.57 -8.49
N THR A 72 -6.85 -0.81 -9.80
CA THR A 72 -7.99 -1.01 -10.71
C THR A 72 -8.79 -2.27 -10.36
N ALA A 73 -8.13 -3.37 -9.99
CA ALA A 73 -8.81 -4.59 -9.57
C ALA A 73 -9.64 -4.39 -8.29
N ASN A 74 -9.17 -3.58 -7.34
CA ASN A 74 -9.91 -3.24 -6.13
C ASN A 74 -11.10 -2.32 -6.44
N GLN A 75 -10.94 -1.35 -7.32
CA GLN A 75 -12.04 -0.50 -7.80
C GLN A 75 -13.14 -1.35 -8.48
N ALA A 76 -12.77 -2.28 -9.36
CA ALA A 76 -13.71 -3.20 -9.98
C ALA A 76 -14.43 -4.09 -8.95
N ARG A 77 -13.71 -4.62 -7.95
CA ARG A 77 -14.31 -5.41 -6.86
C ARG A 77 -15.31 -4.60 -6.05
N ARG A 78 -15.02 -3.32 -5.76
CA ARG A 78 -15.93 -2.41 -5.06
C ARG A 78 -17.23 -2.20 -5.83
N LEU A 79 -17.17 -2.12 -7.16
CA LEU A 79 -18.37 -1.97 -8.00
C LEU A 79 -19.20 -3.26 -8.09
N TRP A 80 -18.55 -4.43 -8.10
CA TRP A 80 -19.23 -5.71 -8.33
C TRP A 80 -19.69 -6.45 -7.07
N LYS A 81 -19.01 -6.25 -5.93
CA LYS A 81 -19.36 -6.91 -4.66
C LYS A 81 -19.98 -5.91 -3.68
N SER A 82 -21.27 -6.07 -3.43
CA SER A 82 -22.02 -5.27 -2.44
C SER A 82 -21.47 -5.33 -1.00
N LYS A 83 -20.71 -6.39 -0.65
CA LYS A 83 -20.08 -6.57 0.67
C LYS A 83 -18.57 -6.34 0.68
N PHE A 84 -18.01 -5.64 -0.30
CA PHE A 84 -16.58 -5.32 -0.30
C PHE A 84 -16.27 -4.24 0.74
N ALA A 85 -15.48 -4.58 1.77
CA ALA A 85 -15.00 -3.63 2.77
C ALA A 85 -13.81 -2.85 2.20
N ASP A 86 -14.04 -1.61 1.80
CA ASP A 86 -13.00 -0.70 1.31
C ASP A 86 -12.29 -0.03 2.50
N LEU A 87 -11.11 -0.56 2.83
CA LEU A 87 -10.24 -0.05 3.88
C LEU A 87 -9.15 0.89 3.34
N GLY A 88 -9.18 1.21 2.03
CA GLY A 88 -8.21 2.10 1.37
C GLY A 88 -6.85 1.47 1.03
N TYR A 89 -6.62 0.19 1.37
CA TYR A 89 -5.42 -0.55 1.00
C TYR A 89 -5.41 -0.94 -0.48
N ILE A 90 -4.19 -1.12 -1.02
CA ILE A 90 -3.94 -1.59 -2.39
C ILE A 90 -3.87 -3.11 -2.44
#